data_AF-A0A957Q1Y4-F1
#
_entry.id   AF-A0A957Q1Y4-F1
#
_cell.length_a   1.000
_cell.length_b   1.000
_cell.length_c   1.000
_cell.angle_alpha   90.00
_cell.angle_beta   90.00
_cell.angle_gamma   90.00
#
_symmetry.space_group_name_H-M   'P 1'
#
loop_
_entity.id
_entity.type
_entity.pdbx_description
1 polymer ?
#
loop_
_entity_poly.entity_id
_entity_poly.type
_entity_poly.pdbx_seq_one_letter_code
_entity_poly.pdbx_strand_id
1 'polypeptide(L)'
;MTLPAALTTTYHYIDQQRDVFVERLLHYVSQPSISAHGVGIAETADFLLGRLQALGMDAQLMATAGWPMVLGQRCDAPGKPTVLLYGHYDVQPPDPLEEWLSPPFEP
;
A
#
# COMPACT_ATOMS: atom_id res chain seq x y z
N MET A 1 -24.55 9.62 -14.19
CA MET A 1 -24.23 8.24 -14.59
C MET A 1 -24.57 7.36 -13.40
N THR A 2 -25.60 6.51 -13.48
CA THR A 2 -26.00 5.63 -12.37
C THR A 2 -25.04 4.46 -12.28
N LEU A 3 -24.46 4.25 -11.11
CA LEU A 3 -23.56 3.13 -10.84
C LEU A 3 -24.33 1.81 -11.02
N PRO A 4 -23.71 0.74 -11.55
CA PRO A 4 -24.35 -0.56 -11.62
C PRO A 4 -24.81 -0.99 -10.23
N ALA A 5 -26.05 -1.49 -10.10
CA ALA A 5 -26.63 -1.90 -8.81
C ALA A 5 -25.73 -2.90 -8.04
N ALA A 6 -24.93 -3.69 -8.77
CA ALA A 6 -23.98 -4.64 -8.20
C ALA A 6 -22.81 -3.99 -7.43
N LEU A 7 -22.53 -2.69 -7.63
CA LEU A 7 -21.42 -1.98 -6.99
C LEU A 7 -21.88 -1.04 -5.87
N THR A 8 -23.17 -0.77 -5.74
CA THR A 8 -23.72 0.16 -4.75
C THR A 8 -23.29 -0.19 -3.32
N THR A 9 -23.34 -1.47 -2.95
CA THR A 9 -22.89 -1.94 -1.64
C THR A 9 -21.40 -1.66 -1.40
N THR A 10 -20.56 -1.88 -2.43
CA THR A 10 -19.12 -1.62 -2.35
C THR A 10 -18.83 -0.14 -2.15
N TYR A 11 -19.49 0.75 -2.88
CA TYR A 11 -19.29 2.19 -2.74
C TYR A 11 -19.77 2.72 -1.39
N HIS A 12 -20.94 2.28 -0.92
CA HIS A 12 -21.40 2.62 0.43
C HIS A 12 -20.42 2.17 1.51
N TYR A 13 -19.84 0.96 1.38
CA TYR A 13 -18.82 0.50 2.31
C TYR A 13 -17.57 1.40 2.27
N ILE A 14 -17.11 1.79 1.07
CA ILE A 14 -15.97 2.71 0.92
C ILE A 14 -16.25 4.04 1.63
N ASP A 15 -17.43 4.62 1.41
CA ASP A 15 -17.82 5.89 2.03
C ASP A 15 -17.88 5.77 3.56
N GLN A 16 -18.45 4.67 4.08
CA GLN A 16 -18.55 4.41 5.51
C GLN A 16 -17.19 4.17 6.19
N GLN A 17 -16.20 3.69 5.45
CA GLN A 17 -14.86 3.38 5.97
C GLN A 17 -13.83 4.46 5.65
N ARG A 18 -14.25 5.61 5.15
CA ARG A 18 -13.37 6.70 4.71
C ARG A 18 -12.30 7.03 5.75
N ASP A 19 -12.70 7.27 7.00
CA ASP A 19 -11.76 7.72 8.04
C ASP A 19 -10.74 6.63 8.37
N VAL A 20 -11.16 5.36 8.41
CA VAL A 20 -10.26 4.20 8.60
C VAL A 20 -9.27 4.08 7.44
N PHE A 21 -9.70 4.35 6.20
CA PHE A 21 -8.82 4.28 5.04
C PHE A 21 -7.85 5.44 4.98
N VAL A 22 -8.28 6.64 5.35
CA VAL A 22 -7.43 7.82 5.47
C VAL A 22 -6.41 7.60 6.59
N GLU A 23 -6.82 7.16 7.77
CA GLU A 23 -5.90 6.85 8.88
C GLU A 23 -4.84 5.81 8.48
N ARG A 24 -5.26 4.75 7.77
CA ARG A 24 -4.32 3.76 7.23
C ARG A 24 -3.35 4.37 6.21
N LEU A 25 -3.81 5.29 5.37
CA LEU A 25 -2.94 6.00 4.43
C LEU A 25 -1.95 6.91 5.16
N LEU A 26 -2.41 7.67 6.16
CA LEU A 26 -1.55 8.54 6.98
C LEU A 26 -0.44 7.72 7.66
N HIS A 27 -0.79 6.59 8.25
CA HIS A 27 0.19 5.67 8.84
C HIS A 27 1.16 5.07 7.80
N TYR A 28 0.70 4.85 6.56
CA TYR A 28 1.57 4.34 5.51
C TYR A 28 2.55 5.42 5.02
N VAL A 29 2.06 6.63 4.74
CA VAL A 29 2.90 7.73 4.22
C VAL A 29 3.77 8.38 5.29
N SER A 30 3.53 8.13 6.58
CA SER A 30 4.46 8.50 7.65
C SER A 30 5.71 7.60 7.71
N GLN A 31 5.79 6.55 6.88
CA GLN A 31 6.96 5.68 6.79
C GLN A 31 7.95 6.23 5.75
N PRO A 32 9.19 6.58 6.13
CA PRO A 32 10.17 7.18 5.24
C PRO A 32 10.87 6.10 4.39
N SER A 33 10.12 5.43 3.51
CA SER A 33 10.56 4.34 2.63
C SER A 33 11.47 4.85 1.49
N ILE A 34 12.63 5.41 1.80
CA ILE A 34 13.50 6.11 0.84
C ILE A 34 14.52 5.14 0.24
N SER A 35 14.30 4.72 -1.01
CA SER A 35 15.13 3.70 -1.66
C SER A 35 16.54 4.16 -1.99
N ALA A 36 16.75 5.45 -2.28
CA ALA A 36 18.07 6.01 -2.59
C ALA A 36 19.06 5.84 -1.43
N HIS A 37 18.57 5.85 -0.18
CA HIS A 37 19.37 5.79 1.04
C HIS A 37 19.11 4.52 1.87
N GLY A 38 18.17 3.67 1.45
CA GLY A 38 17.77 2.47 2.19
C GLY A 38 17.08 2.74 3.53
N VAL A 39 16.45 3.91 3.67
CA VAL A 39 15.73 4.28 4.90
C VAL A 39 14.33 3.69 4.84
N GLY A 40 13.85 3.10 5.94
CA GLY A 40 12.45 2.67 6.10
C GLY A 40 11.97 1.53 5.20
N ILE A 41 12.79 1.07 4.24
CA ILE A 41 12.40 0.08 3.23
C ILE A 41 11.95 -1.23 3.87
N ALA A 42 12.71 -1.76 4.83
CA ALA A 42 12.42 -3.05 5.45
C ALA A 42 11.14 -2.97 6.29
N GLU A 43 11.00 -1.91 7.09
CA GLU A 43 9.83 -1.65 7.93
C GLU A 43 8.57 -1.47 7.07
N THR A 44 8.68 -0.75 5.95
CA THR A 44 7.56 -0.57 5.02
C THR A 44 7.20 -1.86 4.29
N ALA A 45 8.19 -2.67 3.89
CA ALA A 45 7.94 -3.98 3.29
C ALA A 45 7.21 -4.93 4.27
N ASP A 46 7.63 -4.97 5.54
CA ASP A 46 6.98 -5.76 6.59
C ASP A 46 5.56 -5.26 6.89
N PHE A 47 5.36 -3.94 6.93
CA PHE A 47 4.03 -3.36 7.06
C PHE A 47 3.09 -3.85 5.96
N LEU A 48 3.53 -3.75 4.69
CA LEU A 48 2.75 -4.20 3.53
C LEU A 48 2.51 -5.71 3.52
N LEU A 49 3.51 -6.51 3.92
CA LEU A 49 3.35 -7.95 4.10
C LEU A 49 2.20 -8.25 5.07
N GLY A 50 2.22 -7.62 6.26
CA GLY A 50 1.15 -7.77 7.24
C GLY A 50 -0.21 -7.30 6.72
N ARG A 51 -0.25 -6.24 5.90
CA ARG A 51 -1.49 -5.77 5.27
C ARG A 51 -2.08 -6.79 4.29
N LEU A 52 -1.26 -7.41 3.45
CA LEU A 52 -1.73 -8.42 2.48
C LEU A 52 -2.19 -9.69 3.20
N GLN A 53 -1.46 -10.12 4.24
CA GLN A 53 -1.87 -11.25 5.09
C GLN A 53 -3.21 -10.99 5.78
N ALA A 54 -3.43 -9.78 6.31
CA ALA A 54 -4.71 -9.38 6.92
C ALA A 54 -5.88 -9.35 5.92
N LEU A 55 -5.60 -9.23 4.62
CA LEU A 55 -6.60 -9.36 3.55
C LEU A 55 -6.86 -10.81 3.14
N GLY A 56 -6.20 -11.78 3.78
CA GLY A 56 -6.31 -13.21 3.48
C GLY A 56 -5.53 -13.64 2.24
N MET A 57 -4.50 -12.89 1.84
CA MET A 57 -3.60 -13.29 0.76
C MET A 57 -2.46 -14.18 1.28
N ASP A 58 -2.02 -15.12 0.46
CA ASP A 58 -0.72 -15.78 0.63
C ASP A 58 0.36 -14.78 0.22
N ALA A 59 1.04 -14.21 1.22
CA ALA A 59 1.97 -13.10 1.02
C ALA A 59 3.35 -13.38 1.63
N GLN A 60 4.39 -12.94 0.92
CA GLN A 60 5.79 -13.13 1.27
C GLN A 60 6.66 -11.96 0.82
N LEU A 61 7.78 -11.78 1.51
CA LEU A 61 8.88 -10.95 1.03
C LEU A 61 9.77 -11.75 0.09
N MET A 62 10.02 -11.21 -1.09
CA MET A 62 10.92 -11.80 -2.09
C MET A 62 12.22 -11.00 -2.14
N ALA A 63 13.34 -11.66 -1.87
CA ALA A 63 14.65 -11.06 -2.03
C ALA A 63 14.91 -10.72 -3.50
N THR A 64 15.49 -9.55 -3.76
CA THR A 64 15.94 -9.12 -5.09
C THR A 64 17.42 -8.71 -5.02
N ALA A 65 17.99 -8.29 -6.16
CA ALA A 65 19.32 -7.68 -6.17
C ALA A 65 19.35 -6.31 -5.46
N GLY A 66 18.19 -5.67 -5.27
CA GLY A 66 18.03 -4.43 -4.51
C GLY A 66 17.08 -4.64 -3.33
N TRP A 67 16.09 -3.77 -3.20
CA TRP A 67 15.09 -3.84 -2.13
C TRP A 67 14.09 -4.98 -2.33
N PRO A 68 13.55 -5.57 -1.25
CA PRO A 68 12.66 -6.72 -1.35
C PRO A 68 11.36 -6.36 -2.07
N MET A 69 10.78 -7.31 -2.80
CA MET A 69 9.42 -7.17 -3.30
C MET A 69 8.44 -7.76 -2.30
N VAL A 70 7.28 -7.12 -2.14
CA VAL A 70 6.15 -7.70 -1.40
C VAL A 70 5.22 -8.37 -2.41
N LEU A 71 5.13 -9.69 -2.37
CA LEU A 71 4.24 -10.46 -3.25
C LEU A 71 3.07 -10.99 -2.43
N GLY A 72 1.84 -10.68 -2.84
CA GLY A 72 0.61 -11.29 -2.32
C GLY A 72 -0.17 -11.96 -3.44
N GLN A 73 -0.68 -13.16 -3.17
CA GLN A 73 -1.50 -13.92 -4.12
C GLN A 73 -2.79 -14.39 -3.45
N ARG A 74 -3.86 -14.38 -4.24
CA ARG A 74 -5.15 -14.96 -3.85
C ARG A 74 -5.76 -15.67 -5.06
N CYS A 75 -5.70 -17.00 -5.02
CA CYS A 75 -6.07 -17.89 -6.12
C CYS A 75 -7.28 -18.76 -5.76
N ASP A 76 -8.23 -18.22 -5.00
CA ASP A 76 -9.42 -18.91 -4.48
C ASP A 76 -10.65 -18.83 -5.39
N ALA A 77 -10.48 -18.39 -6.65
CA ALA A 77 -11.57 -18.18 -7.60
C ALA A 77 -11.38 -18.96 -8.93
N PRO A 78 -11.60 -20.30 -8.94
CA PRO A 78 -11.52 -21.11 -10.14
C PRO A 78 -12.41 -20.59 -11.28
N GLY A 79 -11.87 -20.57 -12.50
CA GLY A 79 -12.60 -20.10 -13.69
C GLY A 79 -12.77 -18.59 -13.81
N LYS A 80 -12.18 -17.79 -12.91
CA LYS A 80 -12.09 -16.33 -13.02
C LYS A 80 -10.74 -15.90 -13.59
N PRO A 81 -10.66 -14.73 -14.25
CA PRO A 81 -9.38 -14.20 -14.72
C PRO A 81 -8.46 -13.86 -13.55
N THR A 82 -7.15 -13.97 -13.78
CA THR A 82 -6.13 -13.47 -12.86
C THR A 82 -5.80 -12.02 -13.19
N VAL A 83 -5.79 -11.15 -12.18
CA VAL A 83 -5.40 -9.74 -12.32
C VAL A 83 -4.10 -9.53 -11.55
N LEU A 84 -3.09 -8.97 -12.21
CA LEU A 84 -1.84 -8.55 -11.58
C LEU A 84 -1.89 -7.05 -11.30
N LEU A 85 -1.68 -6.68 -10.03
CA LEU A 85 -1.47 -5.30 -9.63
C LEU A 85 0.03 -5.12 -9.34
N TYR A 86 0.64 -4.17 -10.03
CA TYR A 86 2.04 -3.79 -9.82
C TYR A 86 2.09 -2.35 -9.29
N GLY A 87 2.96 -2.12 -8.31
CA GLY A 87 3.23 -0.83 -7.73
C GLY A 87 4.59 -0.82 -7.04
N HIS A 88 4.99 0.33 -6.54
CA HIS A 88 6.18 0.51 -5.73
C HIS A 88 5.80 1.12 -4.38
N TYR A 89 6.62 0.87 -3.36
CA TYR A 89 6.41 1.36 -1.99
C TYR A 89 7.54 2.25 -1.50
N ASP A 90 8.55 2.47 -2.34
CA ASP A 90 9.59 3.44 -2.08
C ASP A 90 9.21 4.84 -2.57
N VAL A 91 9.83 5.82 -1.93
CA VAL A 91 9.68 7.25 -2.21
C VAL A 91 11.05 7.90 -2.37
N GLN A 92 11.04 9.12 -2.88
CA GLN A 92 12.25 9.94 -3.01
C GLN A 92 12.67 10.53 -1.65
N PRO A 93 13.95 10.90 -1.48
CA PRO A 93 14.36 11.80 -0.41
C PRO A 93 13.55 13.10 -0.46
N PRO A 94 13.14 13.68 0.68
CA PRO A 94 12.31 14.88 0.70
C PRO A 94 13.11 16.19 0.54
N ASP A 95 14.40 16.14 0.22
CA ASP A 95 15.23 17.34 0.09
C ASP A 95 14.75 18.26 -1.05
N PRO A 96 14.82 19.60 -0.88
CA PRO A 96 15.26 20.32 0.32
C PRO A 96 14.18 20.42 1.41
N LEU A 97 14.55 20.11 2.65
CA LEU A 97 13.60 20.09 3.78
C LEU A 97 13.01 21.48 4.10
N GLU A 98 13.73 22.56 3.80
CA GLU A 98 13.29 23.94 4.05
C GLU A 98 12.14 24.41 3.15
N GLU A 99 11.85 23.72 2.04
CA GLU A 99 10.72 24.05 1.16
C GLU A 99 9.39 23.45 1.65
N TRP A 100 9.44 22.56 2.64
CA TRP A 100 8.25 21.95 3.21
C TRP A 100 7.55 22.86 4.23
N LEU A 101 6.23 23.00 4.08
CA LEU A 101 5.38 23.72 5.05
C LEU A 101 5.06 22.88 6.30
N SER A 102 5.13 21.56 6.18
CA SER A 102 4.96 20.57 7.25
C SER A 102 5.97 19.42 7.06
N PRO A 103 6.42 18.73 8.12
CA PRO A 103 7.40 17.66 7.96
C PRO A 103 6.91 16.57 6.97
N PRO A 104 7.76 16.11 6.03
CA PRO A 104 7.36 15.28 4.89
C PRO A 104 6.74 13.93 5.24
N PHE A 105 7.04 13.41 6.43
CA PHE A 105 6.57 12.12 6.93
C PHE A 105 5.71 12.28 8.20
N GLU A 106 5.17 13.48 8.47
CA GLU A 106 4.20 13.76 9.53
C GLU A 106 2.90 14.34 8.92
N PRO A 107 2.08 13.48 8.27
CA PRO A 107 0.89 13.89 7.53
C PRO A 107 -0.34 14.18 8.42
#